data_AF-A0A350M4C8-F1
#
_entry.id   AF-A0A350M4C8-F1
#
_cell.length_a   1.000
_cell.length_b   1.000
_cell.length_c   1.000
_cell.angle_alpha   90.00
_cell.angle_beta   90.00
_cell.angle_gamma   90.00
#
_symmetry.space_group_name_H-M   'P 1'
#
loop_
_entity.id
_entity.type
_entity.pdbx_description
1 polymer ?
#
loop_
_entity_poly.entity_id
_entity_poly.type
_entity_poly.pdbx_seq_one_letter_code
_entity_poly.pdbx_strand_id
1 'polypeptide(L)'
;FNATGRVEKFIPYVFDDEAVLIAKLELKSQLIDATEFMDEEVEGEAASADDEAAATEETEEPMEVVEVPGNLDVEFNSSIKKIHMADYDIDNFTGMVTVKDQKMSLKNTSLDLLDGHIVTSGSYETTNPKRPSFDFDLDVRKFDINKTVTTFNTVEKMVPLLKKSEGSYSTKFNIKGVFDEKMEVIGESLYGGGNLQTHQVGMKDFAPLEMLADKLKKDELRNPRMDNMNIAFTMEAGKMYMDPFDVKTGNIVTTIAGWSAFDQTIDYTMSSAVPSKEFGGAANQAAASVLSMLQDKTGQNVNLPETVIIKSRVTGTMEDPKIALDLPNFGAGDAKEDLKKQLEEELAKKKKEMEDKAKAEAERLKNEAKDKAQAEAEKAKKEAEAKAKAEADKAKAEAQRKLDEEKKKAEEEAKRKAEEEAKKKLKGLFK
;
A
#
# COMPACT_ATOMS: atom_id res chain seq x y z
N PHE A 1 -11.86 -15.97 23.53
CA PHE A 1 -10.38 -16.09 23.61
C PHE A 1 -9.94 -16.33 25.06
N ASN A 2 -8.68 -16.72 25.30
CA ASN A 2 -8.05 -16.84 26.63
C ASN A 2 -6.73 -16.04 26.62
N ALA A 3 -6.54 -15.18 27.62
CA ALA A 3 -5.31 -14.41 27.79
C ALA A 3 -4.75 -14.61 29.20
N THR A 4 -3.46 -14.92 29.31
CA THR A 4 -2.78 -15.08 30.60
C THR A 4 -1.48 -14.28 30.62
N GLY A 5 -1.20 -13.57 31.71
CA GLY A 5 0.07 -12.87 31.84
C GLY A 5 0.02 -11.82 32.94
N ARG A 6 0.82 -10.77 32.77
CA ARG A 6 0.99 -9.69 33.74
C ARG A 6 0.42 -8.39 33.19
N VAL A 7 -0.38 -7.73 34.01
CA VAL A 7 -0.87 -6.37 33.77
C VAL A 7 -0.37 -5.49 34.91
N GLU A 8 0.20 -4.35 34.57
CA GLU A 8 0.68 -3.33 35.48
C GLU A 8 -0.02 -2.01 35.18
N LYS A 9 -0.07 -1.12 36.18
CA LYS A 9 -0.71 0.19 36.08
C LYS A 9 -2.19 0.18 35.67
N PHE A 10 -2.88 -0.96 35.83
CA PHE A 10 -4.31 -1.06 35.56
C PHE A 10 -5.16 -0.05 36.34
N ILE A 11 -4.91 0.10 37.65
CA ILE A 11 -5.66 1.06 38.48
C ILE A 11 -5.44 2.50 37.99
N PRO A 12 -4.20 3.01 37.84
CA PRO A 12 -3.97 4.30 37.22
C PRO A 12 -4.65 4.47 35.86
N TYR A 13 -4.51 3.50 34.94
CA TYR A 13 -5.10 3.53 33.61
C TYR A 13 -6.64 3.70 33.62
N VAL A 14 -7.33 3.11 34.60
CA VAL A 14 -8.80 3.20 34.70
C VAL A 14 -9.27 4.57 35.24
N PHE A 15 -8.42 5.30 35.95
CA PHE A 15 -8.80 6.53 36.65
C PHE A 15 -8.10 7.80 36.13
N ASP A 16 -7.14 7.65 35.21
CA ASP A 16 -6.33 8.73 34.65
C ASP A 16 -6.15 8.48 33.15
N ASP A 17 -6.75 9.34 32.34
CA ASP A 17 -6.74 9.24 30.87
C ASP A 17 -5.33 9.38 30.28
N GLU A 18 -4.38 9.97 31.03
CA GLU A 18 -2.97 10.08 30.62
C GLU A 18 -2.12 8.88 31.06
N ALA A 19 -2.65 7.99 31.92
CA ALA A 19 -1.90 6.85 32.40
C ALA A 19 -1.75 5.77 31.32
N VAL A 20 -0.55 5.17 31.27
CA VAL A 20 -0.23 4.10 30.30
C VAL A 20 -0.48 2.73 30.92
N LEU A 21 -1.29 1.91 30.25
CA LEU A 21 -1.45 0.49 30.60
C LEU A 21 -0.22 -0.28 30.12
N ILE A 22 0.38 -1.07 31.01
CA ILE A 22 1.51 -1.94 30.65
C ILE A 22 1.06 -3.38 30.79
N ALA A 23 1.14 -4.17 29.72
CA ALA A 23 0.75 -5.57 29.79
C ALA A 23 1.66 -6.48 28.94
N LYS A 24 1.89 -7.70 29.44
CA LYS A 24 2.55 -8.79 28.71
C LYS A 24 1.69 -10.04 28.84
N LEU A 25 1.12 -10.47 27.73
CA LEU A 25 0.04 -11.45 27.70
C LEU A 25 0.33 -12.55 26.67
N GLU A 26 0.06 -13.79 27.05
CA GLU A 26 -0.06 -14.92 26.14
C GLU A 26 -1.52 -15.01 25.69
N LEU A 27 -1.78 -14.81 24.40
CA LEU A 27 -3.12 -14.82 23.83
C LEU A 27 -3.36 -16.10 23.04
N LYS A 28 -4.35 -16.89 23.46
CA LYS A 28 -4.80 -18.10 22.74
C LYS A 28 -6.27 -17.98 22.37
N SER A 29 -6.59 -18.16 21.09
CA SER A 29 -7.99 -18.20 20.65
C SER A 29 -8.25 -19.26 19.59
N GLN A 30 -9.50 -19.75 19.55
CA GLN A 30 -9.98 -20.54 18.42
C GLN A 30 -10.47 -19.65 17.28
N LEU A 31 -11.15 -18.56 17.62
CA LEU A 31 -11.66 -17.56 16.70
C LEU A 31 -11.49 -16.18 17.32
N ILE A 32 -11.09 -15.21 16.51
CA ILE A 32 -11.26 -13.78 16.79
C ILE A 32 -12.01 -13.22 15.58
N ASP A 33 -13.09 -12.50 15.81
CA ASP A 33 -13.69 -11.67 14.77
C ASP A 33 -13.08 -10.28 14.90
N ALA A 34 -12.23 -9.92 13.92
CA ALA A 34 -11.57 -8.63 13.88
C ALA A 34 -12.47 -7.56 13.26
N THR A 35 -13.49 -7.96 12.49
CA THR A 35 -14.43 -7.04 11.83
C THR A 35 -15.23 -6.24 12.86
N GLU A 36 -15.64 -6.87 13.97
CA GLU A 36 -16.35 -6.18 15.06
C GLU A 36 -15.58 -4.97 15.61
N PHE A 37 -14.25 -5.01 15.62
CA PHE A 37 -13.41 -3.90 16.10
C PHE A 37 -13.22 -2.79 15.05
N MET A 38 -13.52 -3.06 13.78
CA MET A 38 -13.46 -2.06 12.71
C MET A 38 -14.77 -1.28 12.61
N ASP A 39 -15.90 -1.95 12.86
CA ASP A 39 -17.23 -1.33 12.82
C ASP A 39 -17.51 -0.45 14.06
N GLU A 40 -16.95 -0.77 15.22
CA GLU A 40 -17.14 0.02 16.46
C GLU A 40 -16.56 1.45 16.38
N GLU A 41 -15.59 1.74 15.49
CA GLU A 41 -15.07 3.09 15.28
C GLU A 41 -16.01 3.98 14.43
N VAL A 42 -16.99 3.38 13.72
CA VAL A 42 -17.93 4.09 12.85
C VAL A 42 -19.15 4.64 13.60
N GLU A 43 -19.48 4.10 14.78
CA GLU A 43 -20.59 4.60 15.63
C GLU A 43 -20.23 5.86 16.46
N GLY A 44 -19.10 6.49 16.14
CA GLY A 44 -18.58 7.67 16.83
C GLY A 44 -19.25 8.99 16.51
N GLU A 45 -20.27 9.10 15.64
CA GLU A 45 -21.05 10.36 15.48
C GLU A 45 -22.32 10.18 14.62
N ALA A 46 -23.34 9.49 15.12
CA ALA A 46 -24.68 9.57 14.53
C ALA A 46 -25.78 9.60 15.61
N ALA A 47 -26.24 10.80 15.94
CA ALA A 47 -27.44 11.01 16.70
C ALA A 47 -28.68 10.51 15.92
N SER A 48 -29.35 9.51 16.48
CA SER A 48 -30.79 9.17 16.39
C SER A 48 -31.66 9.89 15.35
N ALA A 49 -32.28 9.12 14.44
CA ALA A 49 -33.72 9.18 14.13
C ALA A 49 -34.16 7.99 13.25
N ASP A 50 -35.31 7.42 13.57
CA ASP A 50 -36.09 6.48 12.74
C ASP A 50 -36.22 6.95 11.28
N ASP A 51 -36.04 6.06 10.30
CA ASP A 51 -37.08 5.77 9.29
C ASP A 51 -36.78 4.52 8.43
N GLU A 52 -37.86 3.93 7.93
CA GLU A 52 -37.93 2.66 7.22
C GLU A 52 -37.25 2.60 5.84
N ALA A 53 -36.71 1.43 5.53
CA ALA A 53 -36.70 0.75 4.23
C ALA A 53 -36.47 1.58 2.95
N ALA A 54 -35.22 1.62 2.49
CA ALA A 54 -34.88 1.69 1.08
C ALA A 54 -33.62 0.86 0.80
N ALA A 55 -33.68 0.06 -0.26
CA ALA A 55 -32.59 -0.82 -0.72
C ALA A 55 -31.30 -0.01 -0.92
N THR A 56 -30.27 -0.34 -0.15
CA THR A 56 -28.92 0.21 -0.25
C THR A 56 -28.19 -0.48 -1.41
N GLU A 57 -27.89 0.29 -2.44
CA GLU A 57 -26.67 0.06 -3.22
C GLU A 57 -25.50 0.25 -2.24
N GLU A 58 -24.68 -0.78 -2.04
CA GLU A 58 -23.44 -0.72 -1.27
C GLU A 58 -22.53 0.34 -1.89
N THR A 59 -22.63 1.56 -1.37
CA THR A 59 -21.59 2.56 -1.54
C THR A 59 -20.58 2.25 -0.45
N GLU A 60 -19.42 1.69 -0.80
CA GLU A 60 -18.31 1.51 0.15
C GLU A 60 -18.08 2.83 0.89
N GLU A 61 -18.38 2.86 2.19
CA GLU A 61 -18.05 4.02 3.02
C GLU A 61 -16.52 4.14 3.08
N PRO A 62 -15.98 5.37 3.01
CA PRO A 62 -14.53 5.55 3.03
C PRO A 62 -13.96 5.01 4.35
N MET A 63 -13.04 4.04 4.28
CA MET A 63 -12.35 3.52 5.46
C MET A 63 -11.67 4.68 6.20
N GLU A 64 -12.06 4.87 7.46
CA GLU A 64 -11.38 5.80 8.36
C GLU A 64 -10.07 5.20 8.87
N VAL A 65 -9.16 6.06 9.31
CA VAL A 65 -7.87 5.64 9.85
C VAL A 65 -8.08 4.98 11.21
N VAL A 66 -7.80 3.68 11.29
CA VAL A 66 -7.77 2.97 12.58
C VAL A 66 -6.57 3.47 13.38
N GLU A 67 -6.84 4.30 14.41
CA GLU A 67 -5.80 4.91 15.23
C GLU A 67 -5.24 3.90 16.24
N VAL A 68 -3.92 3.86 16.38
CA VAL A 68 -3.26 3.01 17.37
C VAL A 68 -3.21 3.77 18.70
N PRO A 69 -3.76 3.24 19.80
CA PRO A 69 -3.81 3.95 21.07
C PRO A 69 -2.42 4.34 21.60
N GLY A 70 -2.27 5.59 22.03
CA GLY A 70 -1.02 6.12 22.61
C GLY A 70 -0.82 5.77 24.08
N ASN A 71 -1.88 5.38 24.78
CA ASN A 71 -1.89 5.06 26.21
C ASN A 71 -1.70 3.55 26.51
N LEU A 72 -1.23 2.78 25.52
CA LEU A 72 -0.96 1.34 25.65
C LEU A 72 0.53 1.05 25.45
N ASP A 73 1.11 0.22 26.32
CA ASP A 73 2.40 -0.47 26.14
C ASP A 73 2.15 -1.96 26.39
N VAL A 74 1.61 -2.63 25.36
CA VAL A 74 1.09 -3.99 25.46
C VAL A 74 1.81 -4.91 24.49
N GLU A 75 2.23 -6.07 25.00
CA GLU A 75 2.84 -7.15 24.24
C GLU A 75 1.96 -8.40 24.32
N PHE A 76 1.56 -8.92 23.16
CA PHE A 76 0.84 -10.19 23.02
C PHE A 76 1.71 -11.21 22.30
N ASN A 77 1.98 -12.34 22.96
CA ASN A 77 2.43 -13.55 22.27
C ASN A 77 1.18 -14.33 21.86
N SER A 78 0.84 -14.25 20.58
CA SER A 78 -0.45 -14.67 20.07
C SER A 78 -0.37 -16.02 19.36
N SER A 79 -1.38 -16.86 19.60
CA SER A 79 -1.65 -18.10 18.87
C SER A 79 -3.16 -18.22 18.68
N ILE A 80 -3.60 -17.89 17.47
CA ILE A 80 -5.02 -17.79 17.12
C ILE A 80 -5.26 -18.71 15.93
N LYS A 81 -6.22 -19.63 16.05
CA LYS A 81 -6.49 -20.59 14.96
C LYS A 81 -7.16 -19.94 13.75
N LYS A 82 -8.07 -19.00 13.98
CA LYS A 82 -8.80 -18.30 12.93
C LYS A 82 -9.05 -16.85 13.34
N ILE A 83 -8.78 -15.92 12.45
CA ILE A 83 -9.16 -14.51 12.55
C ILE A 83 -10.05 -14.22 11.35
N HIS A 84 -11.29 -13.80 11.60
CA HIS A 84 -12.18 -13.30 10.56
C HIS A 84 -11.95 -11.80 10.43
N MET A 85 -11.72 -11.27 9.22
CA MET A 85 -11.47 -9.85 9.01
C MET A 85 -12.06 -9.41 7.67
N ALA A 86 -13.09 -8.58 7.73
CA ALA A 86 -13.90 -8.19 6.58
C ALA A 86 -14.29 -9.44 5.75
N ASP A 87 -13.95 -9.47 4.46
CA ASP A 87 -14.34 -10.54 3.54
C ASP A 87 -13.39 -11.74 3.49
N TYR A 88 -12.40 -11.81 4.39
CA TYR A 88 -11.42 -12.89 4.36
C TYR A 88 -11.06 -13.45 5.74
N ASP A 89 -10.62 -14.70 5.70
CA ASP A 89 -10.19 -15.46 6.87
C ASP A 89 -8.67 -15.59 6.87
N ILE A 90 -8.08 -15.35 8.04
CA ILE A 90 -6.67 -15.62 8.34
C ILE A 90 -6.61 -16.83 9.27
N ASP A 91 -5.92 -17.87 8.86
CA ASP A 91 -5.78 -19.10 9.64
C ASP A 91 -4.39 -19.20 10.30
N ASN A 92 -4.33 -19.92 11.42
CA ASN A 92 -3.09 -20.30 12.11
C ASN A 92 -2.14 -19.12 12.44
N PHE A 93 -2.68 -17.97 12.82
CA PHE A 93 -1.90 -16.81 13.22
C PHE A 93 -1.07 -17.11 14.47
N THR A 94 0.24 -16.94 14.36
CA THR A 94 1.19 -17.03 15.47
C THR A 94 2.22 -15.92 15.38
N GLY A 95 2.57 -15.28 16.49
CA GLY A 95 3.55 -14.20 16.48
C GLY A 95 3.47 -13.29 17.68
N MET A 96 4.44 -12.38 17.80
CA MET A 96 4.42 -11.34 18.81
C MET A 96 3.83 -10.06 18.22
N VAL A 97 2.81 -9.51 18.87
CA VAL A 97 2.19 -8.22 18.56
C VAL A 97 2.53 -7.25 19.69
N THR A 98 3.04 -6.07 19.35
CA THR A 98 3.29 -5.01 20.33
C THR A 98 2.54 -3.76 19.93
N VAL A 99 1.84 -3.14 20.88
CA VAL A 99 1.19 -1.84 20.73
C VAL A 99 1.85 -0.88 21.72
N LYS A 100 2.53 0.13 21.19
CA LYS A 100 3.26 1.11 21.98
C LYS A 100 3.47 2.40 21.20
N ASP A 101 3.35 3.55 21.87
CA ASP A 101 3.67 4.86 21.29
C ASP A 101 2.94 5.11 19.94
N GLN A 102 1.65 4.77 19.86
CA GLN A 102 0.81 4.85 18.64
C GLN A 102 1.36 4.01 17.46
N LYS A 103 2.09 2.94 17.77
CA LYS A 103 2.66 2.00 16.81
C LYS A 103 2.30 0.57 17.16
N MET A 104 1.71 -0.13 16.19
CA MET A 104 1.55 -1.57 16.23
C MET A 104 2.74 -2.22 15.51
N SER A 105 3.36 -3.22 16.13
CA SER A 105 4.48 -3.96 15.54
C SER A 105 4.21 -5.46 15.57
N LEU A 106 4.50 -6.12 14.47
CA LEU A 106 4.49 -7.57 14.31
C LEU A 106 5.92 -8.08 14.29
N LYS A 107 6.20 -9.13 15.06
CA LYS A 107 7.52 -9.76 15.10
C LYS A 107 7.39 -11.28 15.00
N ASN A 108 8.13 -11.83 14.03
CA ASN A 108 8.17 -13.26 13.75
C ASN A 108 6.77 -13.85 13.58
N THR A 109 5.90 -13.11 12.89
CA THR A 109 4.51 -13.49 12.70
C THR A 109 4.40 -14.45 11.52
N SER A 110 3.58 -15.49 11.69
CA SER A 110 3.30 -16.51 10.69
C SER A 110 1.79 -16.73 10.62
N LEU A 111 1.24 -16.82 9.42
CA LEU A 111 -0.19 -17.03 9.19
C LEU A 111 -0.44 -17.70 7.83
N ASP A 112 -1.61 -18.30 7.68
CA ASP A 112 -2.10 -18.86 6.42
C ASP A 112 -3.23 -17.97 5.88
N LEU A 113 -3.17 -17.67 4.58
CA LEU A 113 -4.12 -16.79 3.90
C LEU A 113 -4.13 -17.12 2.39
N LEU A 114 -5.30 -17.12 1.75
CA LEU A 114 -5.48 -17.43 0.32
C LEU A 114 -4.79 -18.75 -0.14
N ASP A 115 -4.92 -19.82 0.65
CA ASP A 115 -4.25 -21.12 0.48
C ASP A 115 -2.71 -21.10 0.54
N GLY A 116 -2.13 -19.94 0.80
CA GLY A 116 -0.70 -19.75 0.96
C GLY A 116 -0.30 -19.54 2.40
N HIS A 117 1.00 -19.32 2.58
CA HIS A 117 1.61 -19.10 3.89
C HIS A 117 2.44 -17.82 3.88
N ILE A 118 2.28 -17.01 4.91
CA ILE A 118 3.02 -15.75 5.10
C ILE A 118 3.84 -15.84 6.38
N VAL A 119 5.12 -15.47 6.28
CA VAL A 119 5.93 -15.06 7.43
C VAL A 119 6.22 -13.57 7.29
N THR A 120 5.93 -12.78 8.32
CA THR A 120 6.04 -11.33 8.28
C THR A 120 6.60 -10.75 9.57
N SER A 121 7.26 -9.60 9.46
CA SER A 121 7.55 -8.69 10.56
C SER A 121 7.42 -7.27 10.04
N GLY A 122 6.98 -6.36 10.88
CA GLY A 122 6.76 -4.99 10.43
C GLY A 122 5.99 -4.16 11.42
N SER A 123 5.54 -3.00 10.99
CA SER A 123 4.81 -2.07 11.83
C SER A 123 3.85 -1.19 11.05
N TYR A 124 2.84 -0.73 11.76
CA TYR A 124 1.90 0.31 11.36
C TYR A 124 1.88 1.38 12.45
N GLU A 125 1.99 2.65 12.07
CA GLU A 125 2.20 3.77 12.98
C GLU A 125 1.26 4.92 12.64
N THR A 126 0.59 5.46 13.65
CA THR A 126 -0.43 6.53 13.54
C THR A 126 -0.06 7.76 14.37
N THR A 127 1.22 7.96 14.66
CA THR A 127 1.75 9.19 15.31
C THR A 127 1.36 10.46 14.55
N ASN A 128 1.12 10.34 13.24
CA ASN A 128 0.39 11.31 12.43
C ASN A 128 -0.85 10.63 11.81
N PRO A 129 -2.05 10.80 12.40
CA PRO A 129 -3.28 10.16 11.90
C PRO A 129 -3.63 10.53 10.46
N LYS A 130 -3.20 11.71 9.98
CA LYS A 130 -3.43 12.12 8.59
C LYS A 130 -2.52 11.42 7.58
N ARG A 131 -1.40 10.87 8.07
CA ARG A 131 -0.39 10.18 7.26
C ARG A 131 0.15 8.95 8.00
N PRO A 132 -0.70 7.94 8.26
CA PRO A 132 -0.24 6.70 8.88
C PRO A 132 0.85 6.06 8.02
N SER A 133 1.87 5.50 8.66
CA SER A 133 2.99 4.88 7.96
C SER A 133 3.08 3.39 8.25
N PHE A 134 3.61 2.64 7.29
CA PHE A 134 3.84 1.22 7.43
C PHE A 134 5.23 0.82 6.92
N ASP A 135 5.75 -0.27 7.47
CA ASP A 135 7.01 -0.90 7.06
C ASP A 135 6.92 -2.39 7.36
N PHE A 136 7.00 -3.23 6.33
CA PHE A 136 6.84 -4.68 6.44
C PHE A 136 7.89 -5.44 5.62
N ASP A 137 8.43 -6.48 6.22
CA ASP A 137 9.14 -7.58 5.57
C ASP A 137 8.18 -8.77 5.43
N LEU A 138 7.97 -9.24 4.22
CA LEU A 138 7.06 -10.35 3.91
C LEU A 138 7.81 -11.48 3.19
N ASP A 139 7.57 -12.71 3.61
CA ASP A 139 7.91 -13.97 2.93
C ASP A 139 6.60 -14.72 2.67
N VAL A 140 6.07 -14.51 1.48
CA VAL A 140 4.81 -15.07 0.97
C VAL A 140 5.13 -16.31 0.16
N ARG A 141 4.42 -17.42 0.43
CA ARG A 141 4.66 -18.71 -0.22
C ARG A 141 3.38 -19.29 -0.79
N LYS A 142 3.44 -19.63 -2.08
CA LYS A 142 2.38 -20.33 -2.84
C LYS A 142 1.02 -19.63 -2.81
N PHE A 143 1.01 -18.30 -2.90
CA PHE A 143 -0.23 -17.55 -3.08
C PHE A 143 -0.79 -17.77 -4.49
N ASP A 144 -2.09 -18.00 -4.59
CA ASP A 144 -2.78 -18.08 -5.87
C ASP A 144 -2.93 -16.68 -6.49
N ILE A 145 -2.57 -16.53 -7.76
CA ILE A 145 -2.59 -15.22 -8.45
C ILE A 145 -4.01 -14.69 -8.57
N ASN A 146 -4.97 -15.53 -8.95
CA ASN A 146 -6.34 -15.11 -9.21
C ASN A 146 -7.04 -14.70 -7.90
N LYS A 147 -6.85 -15.48 -6.82
CA LYS A 147 -7.33 -15.13 -5.48
C LYS A 147 -6.72 -13.83 -4.99
N THR A 148 -5.40 -13.67 -5.15
CA THR A 148 -4.69 -12.44 -4.73
C THR A 148 -5.28 -11.19 -5.38
N VAL A 149 -5.45 -11.22 -6.71
CA VAL A 149 -5.97 -10.07 -7.46
C VAL A 149 -7.43 -9.78 -7.10
N THR A 150 -8.22 -10.81 -6.79
CA THR A 150 -9.64 -10.66 -6.44
C THR A 150 -9.83 -10.18 -5.00
N THR A 151 -8.96 -10.58 -4.07
CA THR A 151 -9.05 -10.20 -2.64
C THR A 151 -8.39 -8.85 -2.36
N PHE A 152 -7.29 -8.52 -3.05
CA PHE A 152 -6.55 -7.28 -2.77
C PHE A 152 -6.74 -6.27 -3.89
N ASN A 153 -7.68 -5.33 -3.70
CA ASN A 153 -7.97 -4.23 -4.63
C ASN A 153 -6.73 -3.44 -5.06
N THR A 154 -5.74 -3.28 -4.19
CA THR A 154 -4.46 -2.64 -4.52
C THR A 154 -3.69 -3.40 -5.61
N VAL A 155 -3.67 -4.73 -5.54
CA VAL A 155 -2.99 -5.57 -6.54
C VAL A 155 -3.73 -5.49 -7.87
N GLU A 156 -5.07 -5.54 -7.85
CA GLU A 156 -5.90 -5.31 -9.02
C GLU A 156 -5.62 -3.96 -9.68
N LYS A 157 -5.64 -2.87 -8.89
CA LYS A 157 -5.41 -1.51 -9.39
C LYS A 157 -4.01 -1.37 -10.01
N MET A 158 -3.00 -2.03 -9.45
CA MET A 158 -1.62 -1.95 -9.96
C MET A 158 -1.38 -2.81 -11.20
N VAL A 159 -1.90 -4.04 -11.23
CA VAL A 159 -1.60 -5.01 -12.30
C VAL A 159 -2.87 -5.77 -12.73
N PRO A 160 -3.84 -5.10 -13.37
CA PRO A 160 -5.12 -5.70 -13.74
C PRO A 160 -4.99 -6.90 -14.70
N LEU A 161 -3.90 -6.96 -15.47
CA LEU A 161 -3.58 -8.10 -16.36
C LEU A 161 -3.46 -9.44 -15.62
N LEU A 162 -3.16 -9.43 -14.31
CA LEU A 162 -3.08 -10.67 -13.52
C LEU A 162 -4.43 -11.36 -13.37
N LYS A 163 -5.57 -10.68 -13.61
CA LYS A 163 -6.90 -11.34 -13.68
C LYS A 163 -6.96 -12.44 -14.74
N LYS A 164 -6.14 -12.34 -15.78
CA LYS A 164 -6.03 -13.32 -16.88
C LYS A 164 -4.90 -14.33 -16.68
N SER A 165 -4.31 -14.37 -15.49
CA SER A 165 -3.22 -15.27 -15.14
C SER A 165 -3.71 -16.36 -14.19
N GLU A 166 -3.22 -17.57 -14.40
CA GLU A 166 -3.49 -18.74 -13.58
C GLU A 166 -2.16 -19.27 -13.03
N GLY A 167 -2.17 -19.83 -11.81
CA GLY A 167 -0.99 -20.35 -11.14
C GLY A 167 -0.75 -19.69 -9.80
N SER A 168 0.41 -19.98 -9.20
CA SER A 168 0.77 -19.45 -7.89
C SER A 168 2.14 -18.77 -7.90
N TYR A 169 2.41 -17.98 -6.87
CA TYR A 169 3.68 -17.30 -6.70
C TYR A 169 4.17 -17.38 -5.26
N SER A 170 5.48 -17.22 -5.08
CA SER A 170 6.10 -16.91 -3.81
C SER A 170 6.86 -15.60 -3.95
N THR A 171 6.92 -14.78 -2.93
CA THR A 171 7.74 -13.57 -2.94
C THR A 171 8.35 -13.33 -1.58
N LYS A 172 9.60 -12.88 -1.57
CA LYS A 172 10.18 -12.28 -0.38
C LYS A 172 10.48 -10.83 -0.70
N PHE A 173 9.84 -9.92 0.00
CA PHE A 173 9.98 -8.50 -0.26
C PHE A 173 9.79 -7.67 1.00
N ASN A 174 10.42 -6.51 1.01
CA ASN A 174 10.14 -5.48 1.99
C ASN A 174 9.39 -4.34 1.31
N ILE A 175 8.45 -3.72 2.02
CA ILE A 175 7.70 -2.58 1.54
C ILE A 175 7.44 -1.61 2.69
N LYS A 176 7.61 -0.32 2.40
CA LYS A 176 7.25 0.77 3.31
C LYS A 176 6.53 1.86 2.54
N GLY A 177 5.67 2.57 3.23
CA GLY A 177 4.85 3.61 2.63
C GLY A 177 4.04 4.39 3.65
N VAL A 178 3.18 5.24 3.12
CA VAL A 178 2.32 6.15 3.86
C VAL A 178 0.93 6.09 3.26
N PHE A 179 -0.09 6.00 4.11
CA PHE A 179 -1.49 6.16 3.74
C PHE A 179 -1.92 7.64 3.82
N ASP A 180 -2.99 8.01 3.14
CA ASP A 180 -3.70 9.27 3.37
C ASP A 180 -4.80 9.10 4.43
N GLU A 181 -5.60 10.16 4.65
CA GLU A 181 -6.71 10.19 5.59
C GLU A 181 -7.83 9.19 5.26
N LYS A 182 -7.84 8.61 4.06
CA LYS A 182 -8.85 7.62 3.61
C LYS A 182 -8.29 6.21 3.56
N MET A 183 -7.13 5.97 4.20
CA MET A 183 -6.42 4.71 4.15
C MET A 183 -6.02 4.28 2.72
N GLU A 184 -5.93 5.23 1.77
CA GLU A 184 -5.39 4.96 0.44
C GLU A 184 -3.87 5.13 0.43
N VAL A 185 -3.17 4.19 -0.20
CA VAL A 185 -1.70 4.24 -0.29
C VAL A 185 -1.28 5.43 -1.15
N ILE A 186 -0.45 6.30 -0.60
CA ILE A 186 0.16 7.39 -1.34
C ILE A 186 1.30 6.80 -2.20
N GLY A 187 1.03 6.55 -3.49
CA GLY A 187 1.94 5.83 -4.39
C GLY A 187 3.40 6.32 -4.36
N GLU A 188 3.62 7.63 -4.38
CA GLU A 188 4.97 8.24 -4.35
C GLU A 188 5.75 7.97 -3.05
N SER A 189 5.07 7.58 -1.97
CA SER A 189 5.70 7.23 -0.70
C SER A 189 6.23 5.80 -0.64
N LEU A 190 5.89 4.98 -1.64
CA LEU A 190 6.22 3.56 -1.65
C LEU A 190 7.68 3.31 -2.00
N TYR A 191 8.36 2.58 -1.11
CA TYR A 191 9.71 2.07 -1.31
C TYR A 191 9.80 0.62 -0.88
N GLY A 192 10.67 -0.14 -1.52
CA GLY A 192 10.82 -1.55 -1.20
C GLY A 192 11.64 -2.30 -2.23
N GLY A 193 11.61 -3.61 -2.14
CA GLY A 193 12.28 -4.48 -3.09
C GLY A 193 12.21 -5.92 -2.64
N GLY A 194 12.50 -6.81 -3.57
CA GLY A 194 12.40 -8.23 -3.28
C GLY A 194 12.60 -9.08 -4.51
N ASN A 195 12.16 -10.32 -4.37
CA ASN A 195 12.12 -11.28 -5.46
C ASN A 195 10.74 -11.92 -5.55
N LEU A 196 10.32 -12.19 -6.78
CA LEU A 196 9.11 -12.89 -7.13
C LEU A 196 9.50 -14.21 -7.80
N GLN A 197 8.96 -15.30 -7.28
CA GLN A 197 9.07 -16.62 -7.87
C GLN A 197 7.72 -17.10 -8.36
N THR A 198 7.63 -17.52 -9.62
CA THR A 198 6.39 -18.05 -10.21
C THR A 198 6.35 -19.58 -10.17
N HIS A 199 5.17 -20.14 -9.95
CA HIS A 199 4.92 -21.59 -9.94
C HIS A 199 3.76 -21.90 -10.88
N GLN A 200 4.09 -22.51 -12.03
CA GLN A 200 3.12 -22.95 -13.03
C GLN A 200 2.24 -21.82 -13.58
N VAL A 201 2.83 -20.63 -13.79
CA VAL A 201 2.05 -19.45 -14.16
C VAL A 201 1.79 -19.43 -15.66
N GLY A 202 0.53 -19.49 -16.05
CA GLY A 202 0.07 -19.25 -17.43
C GLY A 202 -0.56 -17.88 -17.54
N MET A 203 -0.22 -17.14 -18.59
CA MET A 203 -0.83 -15.84 -18.89
C MET A 203 -1.55 -15.91 -20.23
N LYS A 204 -2.78 -15.40 -20.29
CA LYS A 204 -3.57 -15.27 -21.51
C LYS A 204 -3.63 -13.81 -21.96
N ASP A 205 -3.78 -13.59 -23.26
CA ASP A 205 -4.02 -12.29 -23.89
C ASP A 205 -2.95 -11.21 -23.59
N PHE A 206 -1.68 -11.62 -23.49
CA PHE A 206 -0.61 -10.64 -23.32
C PHE A 206 -0.31 -9.95 -24.65
N ALA A 207 -0.83 -8.73 -24.84
CA ALA A 207 -0.86 -8.00 -26.11
C ALA A 207 0.48 -7.99 -26.90
N PRO A 208 1.67 -7.78 -26.28
CA PRO A 208 2.93 -7.84 -27.00
C PRO A 208 3.21 -9.21 -27.65
N LEU A 209 2.88 -10.30 -26.96
CA LEU A 209 3.06 -11.65 -27.50
C LEU A 209 1.97 -12.03 -28.50
N GLU A 210 0.75 -11.51 -28.35
CA GLU A 210 -0.30 -11.65 -29.36
C GLU A 210 0.09 -11.04 -30.71
N MET A 211 0.63 -9.82 -30.69
CA MET A 211 1.13 -9.17 -31.90
C MET A 211 2.26 -9.96 -32.56
N LEU A 212 3.15 -10.56 -31.75
CA LEU A 212 4.22 -11.41 -32.26
C LEU A 212 3.65 -12.72 -32.85
N ALA A 213 2.66 -13.33 -32.18
CA ALA A 213 1.93 -14.50 -32.66
C ALA A 213 1.31 -14.23 -34.04
N ASP A 214 0.66 -13.09 -34.24
CA ASP A 214 0.00 -12.73 -35.50
C ASP A 214 0.98 -12.50 -36.64
N LYS A 215 2.11 -11.87 -36.35
CA LYS A 215 3.18 -11.60 -37.34
C LYS A 215 3.91 -12.88 -37.73
N LEU A 216 4.19 -13.75 -36.77
CA LEU A 216 4.89 -15.02 -37.02
C LEU A 216 3.94 -16.15 -37.45
N LYS A 217 2.62 -15.93 -37.36
CA LYS A 217 1.57 -16.95 -37.56
C LYS A 217 1.80 -18.16 -36.66
N LYS A 218 2.06 -17.90 -35.38
CA LYS A 218 2.34 -18.90 -34.33
C LYS A 218 1.45 -18.69 -33.12
N ASP A 219 0.33 -19.40 -33.08
CA ASP A 219 -0.65 -19.32 -31.99
C ASP A 219 -0.08 -19.76 -30.63
N GLU A 220 0.96 -20.61 -30.65
CA GLU A 220 1.69 -21.05 -29.45
C GLU A 220 2.26 -19.87 -28.63
N LEU A 221 2.49 -18.71 -29.28
CA LEU A 221 3.00 -17.51 -28.61
C LEU A 221 1.94 -16.77 -27.77
N ARG A 222 0.66 -17.04 -27.98
CA ARG A 222 -0.44 -16.36 -27.27
C ARG A 222 -0.61 -16.79 -25.81
N ASN A 223 -0.05 -17.95 -25.44
CA ASN A 223 -0.20 -18.54 -24.12
C ASN A 223 1.16 -18.86 -23.49
N PRO A 224 1.97 -17.83 -23.14
CA PRO A 224 3.25 -18.04 -22.49
C PRO A 224 3.09 -18.75 -21.14
N ARG A 225 4.03 -19.66 -20.86
CA ARG A 225 4.21 -20.23 -19.53
C ARG A 225 5.41 -19.59 -18.86
N MET A 226 5.18 -19.10 -17.65
CA MET A 226 6.13 -18.44 -16.77
C MET A 226 6.42 -19.38 -15.60
N ASP A 227 7.00 -20.55 -15.90
CA ASP A 227 7.24 -21.58 -14.91
C ASP A 227 8.62 -21.39 -14.26
N ASN A 228 8.68 -21.31 -12.92
CA ASN A 228 9.92 -21.19 -12.14
C ASN A 228 10.77 -19.95 -12.49
N MET A 229 10.13 -18.84 -12.79
CA MET A 229 10.85 -17.58 -12.98
C MET A 229 11.25 -17.05 -11.62
N ASN A 230 12.42 -16.41 -11.55
CA ASN A 230 12.86 -15.67 -10.38
C ASN A 230 13.18 -14.25 -10.83
N ILE A 231 12.34 -13.31 -10.43
CA ILE A 231 12.36 -11.93 -10.89
C ILE A 231 12.70 -11.07 -9.68
N ALA A 232 13.89 -10.46 -9.69
CA ALA A 232 14.22 -9.44 -8.71
C ALA A 232 13.59 -8.11 -9.11
N PHE A 233 13.11 -7.35 -8.12
CA PHE A 233 12.56 -6.03 -8.33
C PHE A 233 12.96 -5.07 -7.22
N THR A 234 12.92 -3.78 -7.53
CA THR A 234 13.12 -2.68 -6.59
C THR A 234 11.99 -1.68 -6.78
N MET A 235 11.46 -1.15 -5.69
CA MET A 235 10.42 -0.14 -5.72
C MET A 235 10.98 1.18 -5.17
N GLU A 236 10.87 2.24 -5.97
CA GLU A 236 11.27 3.59 -5.57
C GLU A 236 10.21 4.59 -6.00
N ALA A 237 9.70 5.35 -5.03
CA ALA A 237 8.69 6.39 -5.25
C ALA A 237 7.48 5.90 -6.08
N GLY A 238 6.95 4.73 -5.74
CA GLY A 238 5.80 4.14 -6.43
C GLY A 238 6.09 3.51 -7.80
N LYS A 239 7.35 3.49 -8.25
CA LYS A 239 7.79 2.80 -9.46
C LYS A 239 8.48 1.50 -9.11
N MET A 240 7.99 0.38 -9.65
CA MET A 240 8.57 -0.94 -9.53
C MET A 240 9.44 -1.24 -10.75
N TYR A 241 10.75 -1.27 -10.54
CA TYR A 241 11.77 -1.65 -11.51
C TYR A 241 12.02 -3.14 -11.42
N MET A 242 11.90 -3.84 -12.54
CA MET A 242 12.17 -5.28 -12.63
C MET A 242 13.54 -5.47 -13.27
N ASP A 243 14.38 -6.28 -12.63
CA ASP A 243 15.64 -6.71 -13.24
C ASP A 243 15.34 -7.59 -14.48
N PRO A 244 16.18 -7.55 -15.53
CA PRO A 244 15.93 -8.30 -16.74
C PRO A 244 15.72 -9.79 -16.48
N PHE A 245 14.65 -10.35 -17.06
CA PHE A 245 14.28 -11.76 -16.91
C PHE A 245 13.88 -12.38 -18.25
N ASP A 246 14.09 -13.68 -18.38
CA ASP A 246 13.78 -14.41 -19.62
C ASP A 246 12.45 -15.16 -19.50
N VAL A 247 11.58 -14.96 -20.50
CA VAL A 247 10.39 -15.79 -20.75
C VAL A 247 10.66 -16.68 -21.95
N LYS A 248 10.39 -17.98 -21.80
CA LYS A 248 10.52 -18.96 -22.89
C LYS A 248 9.14 -19.32 -23.43
N THR A 249 8.98 -19.27 -24.74
CA THR A 249 7.75 -19.69 -25.41
C THR A 249 8.11 -20.49 -26.65
N GLY A 250 7.94 -21.82 -26.59
CA GLY A 250 8.50 -22.73 -27.58
C GLY A 250 10.04 -22.60 -27.65
N ASN A 251 10.57 -22.37 -28.86
CA ASN A 251 12.00 -22.15 -29.09
C ASN A 251 12.42 -20.67 -29.00
N ILE A 252 11.50 -19.77 -28.68
CA ILE A 252 11.74 -18.33 -28.61
C ILE A 252 12.04 -17.96 -27.16
N VAL A 253 13.16 -17.26 -26.95
CA VAL A 253 13.52 -16.68 -25.66
C VAL A 253 13.31 -15.18 -25.74
N THR A 254 12.51 -14.64 -24.84
CA THR A 254 12.25 -13.20 -24.76
C THR A 254 12.78 -12.66 -23.44
N THR A 255 13.79 -11.80 -23.51
CA THR A 255 14.27 -11.05 -22.34
C THR A 255 13.40 -9.82 -22.17
N ILE A 256 12.79 -9.66 -21.00
CA ILE A 256 11.90 -8.56 -20.63
C ILE A 256 12.56 -7.76 -19.52
N ALA A 257 12.51 -6.43 -19.65
CA ALA A 257 13.14 -5.55 -18.68
C ALA A 257 12.48 -4.17 -18.71
N GLY A 258 12.26 -3.55 -17.55
CA GLY A 258 11.54 -2.28 -17.49
C GLY A 258 10.94 -1.99 -16.12
N TRP A 259 9.91 -1.15 -16.11
CA TRP A 259 9.22 -0.75 -14.89
C TRP A 259 7.72 -0.56 -15.11
N SER A 260 6.99 -0.68 -14.02
CA SER A 260 5.59 -0.29 -13.88
C SER A 260 5.44 0.64 -12.69
N ALA A 261 4.49 1.57 -12.74
CA ALA A 261 4.19 2.48 -11.65
C ALA A 261 2.81 2.20 -11.04
N PHE A 262 2.60 2.68 -9.82
CA PHE A 262 1.33 2.56 -9.12
C PHE A 262 0.15 3.22 -9.88
N ASP A 263 0.41 4.24 -10.68
CA ASP A 263 -0.55 4.89 -11.59
C ASP A 263 -0.81 4.11 -12.89
N GLN A 264 -0.37 2.85 -12.95
CA GLN A 264 -0.46 1.94 -14.09
C GLN A 264 0.38 2.33 -15.31
N THR A 265 1.21 3.39 -15.24
CA THR A 265 2.13 3.70 -16.34
C THR A 265 3.22 2.64 -16.43
N ILE A 266 3.55 2.25 -17.66
CA ILE A 266 4.52 1.19 -17.94
C ILE A 266 5.54 1.63 -18.99
N ASP A 267 6.75 1.10 -18.87
CA ASP A 267 7.79 1.17 -19.90
C ASP A 267 8.65 -0.09 -19.83
N TYR A 268 8.34 -1.03 -20.72
CA TYR A 268 9.06 -2.28 -20.86
C TYR A 268 9.77 -2.35 -22.20
N THR A 269 10.96 -2.91 -22.15
CA THR A 269 11.72 -3.34 -23.32
C THR A 269 11.70 -4.86 -23.39
N MET A 270 11.47 -5.39 -24.58
CA MET A 270 11.47 -6.82 -24.84
C MET A 270 12.42 -7.11 -25.98
N SER A 271 13.22 -8.16 -25.83
CA SER A 271 14.13 -8.64 -26.86
C SER A 271 13.88 -10.12 -27.09
N SER A 272 13.18 -10.44 -28.18
CA SER A 272 12.84 -11.81 -28.54
C SER A 272 13.88 -12.38 -29.51
N ALA A 273 14.60 -13.40 -29.06
CA ALA A 273 15.48 -14.21 -29.88
C ALA A 273 14.65 -15.29 -30.59
N VAL A 274 14.39 -15.07 -31.88
CA VAL A 274 13.55 -15.94 -32.71
C VAL A 274 14.43 -16.73 -33.70
N PRO A 275 14.54 -18.07 -33.56
CA PRO A 275 15.26 -18.88 -34.54
C PRO A 275 14.66 -18.71 -35.94
N SER A 276 15.48 -18.66 -36.99
CA SER A 276 15.01 -18.46 -38.38
C SER A 276 14.01 -19.52 -38.84
N LYS A 277 14.15 -20.75 -38.31
CA LYS A 277 13.22 -21.86 -38.56
C LYS A 277 11.79 -21.56 -38.11
N GLU A 278 11.61 -20.67 -37.13
CA GLU A 278 10.30 -20.26 -36.64
C GLU A 278 9.54 -19.37 -37.64
N PHE A 279 10.24 -18.69 -38.54
CA PHE A 279 9.62 -17.89 -39.60
C PHE A 279 9.13 -18.75 -40.78
N GLY A 280 9.28 -20.08 -40.73
CA GLY A 280 8.96 -20.96 -41.86
C GLY A 280 9.94 -20.80 -43.04
N GLY A 281 9.67 -21.49 -44.15
CA GLY A 281 10.48 -21.36 -45.37
C GLY A 281 10.40 -19.96 -46.01
N ALA A 282 11.24 -19.68 -47.00
CA ALA A 282 11.32 -18.39 -47.70
C ALA A 282 10.00 -17.89 -48.34
N ALA A 283 8.97 -18.74 -48.42
CA ALA A 283 7.62 -18.40 -48.88
C ALA A 283 6.74 -17.72 -47.80
N ASN A 284 7.16 -17.67 -46.53
CA ASN A 284 6.38 -17.00 -45.49
C ASN A 284 6.55 -15.47 -45.57
N GLN A 285 5.42 -14.74 -45.54
CA GLN A 285 5.41 -13.27 -45.58
C GLN A 285 6.20 -12.64 -44.43
N ALA A 286 6.26 -13.30 -43.27
CA ALA A 286 7.05 -12.86 -42.13
C ALA A 286 8.56 -12.89 -42.44
N ALA A 287 9.05 -13.99 -43.03
CA ALA A 287 10.45 -14.12 -43.45
C ALA A 287 10.80 -13.11 -44.55
N ALA A 288 9.91 -12.92 -45.54
CA ALA A 288 10.08 -11.93 -46.59
C ALA A 288 10.12 -10.49 -46.04
N SER A 289 9.28 -10.17 -45.05
CA SER A 289 9.25 -8.85 -44.40
C SER A 289 10.55 -8.59 -43.62
N VAL A 290 11.06 -9.59 -42.90
CA VAL A 290 12.35 -9.48 -42.20
C VAL A 290 13.51 -9.35 -43.19
N LEU A 291 13.51 -10.10 -44.29
CA LEU A 291 14.51 -9.97 -45.36
C LEU A 291 14.47 -8.61 -46.05
N SER A 292 13.28 -8.08 -46.32
CA SER A 292 13.10 -6.73 -46.89
C SER A 292 13.68 -5.67 -45.96
N MET A 293 13.38 -5.75 -44.65
CA MET A 293 13.95 -4.81 -43.68
C MET A 293 15.46 -4.96 -43.52
N LEU A 294 15.98 -6.19 -43.62
CA LEU A 294 17.42 -6.45 -43.65
C LEU A 294 18.09 -5.78 -44.84
N GLN A 295 17.50 -5.91 -46.03
CA GLN A 295 17.99 -5.26 -47.25
C GLN A 295 17.93 -3.74 -47.12
N ASP A 296 16.82 -3.18 -46.63
CA ASP A 296 16.64 -1.73 -46.48
C ASP A 296 17.65 -1.11 -45.50
N LYS A 297 17.95 -1.77 -44.38
CA LYS A 297 18.87 -1.23 -43.37
C LYS A 297 20.35 -1.52 -43.65
N THR A 298 20.69 -2.65 -44.25
CA THR A 298 22.09 -3.04 -44.48
C THR A 298 22.60 -2.73 -45.89
N GLY A 299 21.70 -2.43 -46.82
CA GLY A 299 22.02 -2.25 -48.24
C GLY A 299 22.54 -3.52 -48.92
N GLN A 300 22.44 -4.68 -48.26
CA GLN A 300 22.98 -5.95 -48.72
C GLN A 300 21.87 -7.00 -48.84
N ASN A 301 22.00 -7.86 -49.84
CA ASN A 301 21.12 -9.00 -50.00
C ASN A 301 21.60 -10.13 -49.07
N VAL A 302 21.18 -10.07 -47.81
CA VAL A 302 21.63 -10.99 -46.74
C VAL A 302 20.61 -12.11 -46.54
N ASN A 303 21.08 -13.34 -46.36
CA ASN A 303 20.24 -14.45 -45.91
C ASN A 303 19.80 -14.25 -44.46
N LEU A 304 18.66 -14.86 -44.08
CA LEU A 304 18.18 -14.81 -42.70
C LEU A 304 19.24 -15.46 -41.77
N PRO A 305 19.72 -14.75 -40.72
CA PRO A 305 20.64 -15.34 -39.75
C PRO A 305 19.99 -16.50 -38.99
N GLU A 306 20.76 -17.37 -38.34
CA GLU A 306 20.21 -18.51 -37.58
C GLU A 306 19.21 -18.08 -36.50
N THR A 307 19.42 -16.90 -35.91
CA THR A 307 18.51 -16.28 -34.94
C THR A 307 18.31 -14.81 -35.32
N VAL A 308 17.05 -14.38 -35.33
CA VAL A 308 16.61 -13.01 -35.55
C VAL A 308 16.23 -12.41 -34.20
N ILE A 309 16.86 -11.29 -33.83
CA ILE A 309 16.48 -10.53 -32.63
C ILE A 309 15.41 -9.50 -33.02
N ILE A 310 14.25 -9.58 -32.37
CA ILE A 310 13.16 -8.61 -32.50
C ILE A 310 13.10 -7.80 -31.20
N LYS A 311 13.32 -6.49 -31.29
CA LYS A 311 13.18 -5.58 -30.16
C LYS A 311 11.81 -4.92 -30.20
N SER A 312 11.15 -4.82 -29.06
CA SER A 312 9.95 -4.02 -28.89
C SER A 312 10.02 -3.22 -27.60
N ARG A 313 9.33 -2.09 -27.61
CA ARG A 313 9.11 -1.25 -26.44
C ARG A 313 7.62 -1.13 -26.22
N VAL A 314 7.17 -1.45 -25.01
CA VAL A 314 5.79 -1.35 -24.58
C VAL A 314 5.73 -0.19 -23.62
N THR A 315 4.97 0.85 -23.98
CA THR A 315 4.77 2.06 -23.16
C THR A 315 3.29 2.33 -22.98
N GLY A 316 2.89 3.40 -22.29
CA GLY A 316 1.48 3.73 -22.07
C GLY A 316 1.02 3.27 -20.70
N THR A 317 -0.19 2.74 -20.61
CA THR A 317 -0.74 2.19 -19.37
C THR A 317 -0.93 0.68 -19.49
N MET A 318 -1.12 0.01 -18.35
CA MET A 318 -1.39 -1.43 -18.32
C MET A 318 -2.68 -1.81 -19.09
N GLU A 319 -3.66 -0.91 -19.15
CA GLU A 319 -4.92 -1.07 -19.87
C GLU A 319 -4.83 -0.71 -21.36
N ASP A 320 -4.04 0.32 -21.70
CA ASP A 320 -3.80 0.78 -23.09
C ASP A 320 -2.28 0.77 -23.42
N PRO A 321 -1.69 -0.43 -23.61
CA PRO A 321 -0.28 -0.55 -23.94
C PRO A 321 -0.02 -0.12 -25.39
N LYS A 322 0.85 0.87 -25.56
CA LYS A 322 1.39 1.33 -26.84
C LYS A 322 2.66 0.58 -27.17
N ILE A 323 2.57 -0.26 -28.20
CA ILE A 323 3.67 -1.14 -28.61
C ILE A 323 4.40 -0.50 -29.80
N ALA A 324 5.62 -0.02 -29.55
CA ALA A 324 6.56 0.40 -30.57
C ALA A 324 7.50 -0.78 -30.89
N LEU A 325 7.50 -1.20 -32.15
CA LEU A 325 8.40 -2.24 -32.63
C LEU A 325 9.66 -1.59 -33.21
N ASP A 326 10.82 -1.88 -32.63
CA ASP A 326 12.10 -1.59 -33.26
C ASP A 326 12.57 -2.85 -33.99
N LEU A 327 12.12 -2.95 -35.22
CA LEU A 327 12.62 -3.93 -36.16
C LEU A 327 13.96 -3.40 -36.71
N PRO A 328 14.90 -4.29 -37.04
CA PRO A 328 16.05 -4.70 -36.23
C PRO A 328 17.28 -3.79 -36.30
N ASN A 329 18.15 -3.91 -35.28
CA ASN A 329 19.58 -3.60 -35.29
C ASN A 329 20.32 -4.93 -35.01
N PHE A 330 21.05 -5.48 -35.98
CA PHE A 330 21.65 -6.81 -35.88
C PHE A 330 23.17 -6.73 -35.69
N GLY A 331 23.65 -7.19 -34.54
CA GLY A 331 25.05 -7.54 -34.35
C GLY A 331 25.30 -8.95 -34.90
N ALA A 332 26.21 -9.08 -35.86
CA ALA A 332 26.77 -10.37 -36.24
C ALA A 332 27.86 -10.74 -35.22
N GLY A 333 27.59 -11.71 -34.35
CA GLY A 333 28.55 -12.24 -33.36
C GLY A 333 27.86 -12.63 -32.05
N ASP A 334 28.24 -13.79 -31.48
CA ASP A 334 27.82 -14.39 -30.20
C ASP A 334 26.70 -13.67 -29.41
N ALA A 335 25.47 -13.82 -29.91
CA ALA A 335 24.32 -12.96 -29.64
C ALA A 335 23.68 -13.07 -28.24
N LYS A 336 24.21 -13.88 -27.31
CA LYS A 336 23.66 -13.98 -25.94
C LYS A 336 24.42 -13.13 -24.94
N GLU A 337 25.74 -13.07 -25.03
CA GLU A 337 26.57 -12.41 -24.00
C GLU A 337 26.69 -10.91 -24.28
N ASP A 338 26.86 -10.52 -25.55
CA ASP A 338 26.88 -9.11 -25.96
C ASP A 338 25.49 -8.46 -25.89
N LEU A 339 24.42 -9.22 -26.15
CA LEU A 339 23.04 -8.74 -25.99
C LEU A 339 22.68 -8.55 -24.52
N LYS A 340 23.06 -9.50 -23.66
CA LYS A 340 22.85 -9.39 -22.22
C LYS A 340 23.61 -8.19 -21.68
N LYS A 341 24.86 -7.97 -22.10
CA LYS A 341 25.64 -6.76 -21.77
C LYS A 341 24.99 -5.48 -22.28
N GLN A 342 24.50 -5.43 -23.52
CA GLN A 342 23.86 -4.23 -24.07
C GLN A 342 22.51 -3.91 -23.38
N LEU A 343 21.71 -4.93 -23.07
CA LEU A 343 20.50 -4.77 -22.28
C LEU A 343 20.83 -4.36 -20.85
N GLU A 344 21.83 -4.99 -20.22
CA GLU A 344 22.31 -4.61 -18.89
C GLU A 344 22.88 -3.19 -18.87
N GLU A 345 23.56 -2.73 -19.92
CA GLU A 345 24.11 -1.36 -20.02
C GLU A 345 23.01 -0.32 -20.28
N GLU A 346 22.10 -0.57 -21.24
CA GLU A 346 20.95 0.31 -21.49
C GLU A 346 20.01 0.34 -20.28
N LEU A 347 19.82 -0.80 -19.61
CA LEU A 347 19.01 -0.90 -18.41
C LEU A 347 19.70 -0.30 -17.22
N ALA A 348 21.00 -0.49 -17.01
CA ALA A 348 21.74 0.19 -15.95
C ALA A 348 21.74 1.71 -16.17
N LYS A 349 21.84 2.16 -17.42
CA LYS A 349 21.78 3.58 -17.77
C LYS A 349 20.38 4.15 -17.57
N LYS A 350 19.32 3.46 -18.02
CA LYS A 350 17.94 3.88 -17.79
C LYS A 350 17.51 3.76 -16.34
N LYS A 351 17.92 2.70 -15.63
CA LYS A 351 17.71 2.51 -14.20
C LYS A 351 18.39 3.63 -13.45
N LYS A 352 19.65 3.96 -13.76
CA LYS A 352 20.34 5.11 -13.15
C LYS A 352 19.69 6.44 -13.50
N GLU A 353 19.31 6.69 -14.74
CA GLU A 353 18.63 7.93 -15.14
C GLU A 353 17.24 8.06 -14.49
N MET A 354 16.53 6.95 -14.33
CA MET A 354 15.23 6.87 -13.67
C MET A 354 15.35 6.94 -12.15
N GLU A 355 16.36 6.32 -11.54
CA GLU A 355 16.70 6.44 -10.12
C GLU A 355 17.14 7.87 -9.81
N ASP A 356 17.95 8.51 -10.67
CA ASP A 356 18.37 9.90 -10.51
C ASP A 356 17.18 10.85 -10.66
N LYS A 357 16.27 10.59 -11.62
CA LYS A 357 15.02 11.35 -11.77
C LYS A 357 14.05 11.09 -10.62
N ALA A 358 13.90 9.85 -10.17
CA ALA A 358 13.04 9.47 -9.05
C ALA A 358 13.59 10.00 -7.73
N LYS A 359 14.92 10.06 -7.55
CA LYS A 359 15.56 10.73 -6.41
C LYS A 359 15.38 12.23 -6.47
N ALA A 360 15.56 12.86 -7.64
CA ALA A 360 15.33 14.29 -7.80
C ALA A 360 13.85 14.67 -7.62
N GLU A 361 12.94 13.85 -8.12
CA GLU A 361 11.49 14.02 -7.97
C GLU A 361 11.03 13.70 -6.55
N ALA A 362 11.56 12.66 -5.92
CA ALA A 362 11.33 12.37 -4.51
C ALA A 362 11.92 13.45 -3.59
N GLU A 363 13.08 14.03 -3.90
CA GLU A 363 13.60 15.20 -3.17
C GLU A 363 12.71 16.42 -3.38
N ARG A 364 12.23 16.65 -4.61
CA ARG A 364 11.28 17.72 -4.92
C ARG A 364 9.98 17.54 -4.14
N LEU A 365 9.39 16.35 -4.17
CA LEU A 365 8.16 15.99 -3.48
C LEU A 365 8.34 15.97 -1.96
N LYS A 366 9.49 15.52 -1.44
CA LYS A 366 9.82 15.58 -0.02
C LYS A 366 9.98 17.02 0.46
N ASN A 367 10.60 17.89 -0.34
CA ASN A 367 10.70 19.31 -0.03
C ASN A 367 9.32 19.98 -0.11
N GLU A 368 8.52 19.69 -1.15
CA GLU A 368 7.16 20.23 -1.30
C GLU A 368 6.21 19.73 -0.20
N ALA A 369 6.31 18.46 0.19
CA ALA A 369 5.57 17.87 1.30
C ALA A 369 6.04 18.42 2.65
N LYS A 370 7.34 18.70 2.82
CA LYS A 370 7.88 19.36 4.02
C LYS A 370 7.36 20.80 4.13
N ASP A 371 7.33 21.53 3.02
CA ASP A 371 6.82 22.90 2.95
C ASP A 371 5.30 22.94 3.22
N LYS A 372 4.53 21.99 2.66
CA LYS A 372 3.09 21.83 2.95
C LYS A 372 2.84 21.41 4.41
N ALA A 373 3.59 20.45 4.92
CA ALA A 373 3.48 20.02 6.32
C ALA A 373 3.89 21.14 7.30
N GLN A 374 4.88 21.97 6.98
CA GLN A 374 5.20 23.16 7.77
C GLN A 374 4.09 24.21 7.71
N ALA A 375 3.50 24.45 6.52
CA ALA A 375 2.38 25.38 6.37
C ALA A 375 1.13 24.91 7.14
N GLU A 376 0.82 23.62 7.10
CA GLU A 376 -0.30 23.03 7.86
C GLU A 376 -0.02 22.99 9.36
N ALA A 377 1.20 22.67 9.79
CA ALA A 377 1.60 22.74 11.20
C ALA A 377 1.55 24.18 11.75
N GLU A 378 1.95 25.18 10.95
CA GLU A 378 1.79 26.59 11.32
C GLU A 378 0.31 27.00 11.39
N LYS A 379 -0.53 26.50 10.49
CA LYS A 379 -1.98 26.77 10.50
C LYS A 379 -2.65 26.13 11.71
N ALA A 380 -2.36 24.85 11.99
CA ALA A 380 -2.84 24.13 13.16
C ALA A 380 -2.36 24.78 14.47
N LYS A 381 -1.10 25.24 14.53
CA LYS A 381 -0.59 25.99 15.67
C LYS A 381 -1.33 27.32 15.88
N LYS A 382 -1.61 28.07 14.80
CA LYS A 382 -2.40 29.31 14.87
C LYS A 382 -3.84 29.06 15.30
N GLU A 383 -4.46 27.98 14.83
CA GLU A 383 -5.82 27.59 15.22
C GLU A 383 -5.87 27.11 16.69
N ALA A 384 -4.87 26.35 17.14
CA ALA A 384 -4.72 25.95 18.54
C ALA A 384 -4.48 27.15 19.47
N GLU A 385 -3.61 28.09 19.07
CA GLU A 385 -3.39 29.35 19.83
C GLU A 385 -4.66 30.21 19.87
N ALA A 386 -5.44 30.25 18.79
CA ALA A 386 -6.72 30.97 18.75
C ALA A 386 -7.80 30.32 19.64
N LYS A 387 -7.91 28.98 19.62
CA LYS A 387 -8.81 28.22 20.50
C LYS A 387 -8.42 28.37 21.97
N ALA A 388 -7.13 28.22 22.30
CA ALA A 388 -6.64 28.40 23.67
C ALA A 388 -6.89 29.83 24.20
N LYS A 389 -6.75 30.85 23.34
CA LYS A 389 -7.07 32.24 23.70
C LYS A 389 -8.57 32.45 23.91
N ALA A 390 -9.41 31.86 23.06
CA ALA A 390 -10.87 31.93 23.20
C ALA A 390 -11.38 31.21 24.46
N GLU A 391 -10.80 30.07 24.81
CA GLU A 391 -11.11 29.36 26.06
C GLU A 391 -10.61 30.12 27.30
N ALA A 392 -9.41 30.69 27.25
CA ALA A 392 -8.90 31.53 28.33
C ALA A 392 -9.77 32.79 28.56
N ASP A 393 -10.27 33.41 27.49
CA ASP A 393 -11.19 34.55 27.58
C ASP A 393 -12.58 34.14 28.10
N LYS A 394 -13.10 32.97 27.71
CA LYS A 394 -14.32 32.39 28.29
C LYS A 394 -14.17 32.08 29.78
N ALA A 395 -13.05 31.45 30.18
CA ALA A 395 -12.76 31.13 31.57
C ALA A 395 -12.64 32.40 32.44
N LYS A 396 -12.01 33.46 31.93
CA LYS A 396 -11.96 34.77 32.60
C LYS A 396 -13.35 35.41 32.73
N ALA A 397 -14.17 35.35 31.69
CA ALA A 397 -15.53 35.89 31.73
C ALA A 397 -16.43 35.13 32.71
N GLU A 398 -16.28 33.80 32.80
CA GLU A 398 -17.03 32.98 33.74
C GLU A 398 -16.57 33.19 35.19
N ALA A 399 -15.26 33.33 35.41
CA ALA A 399 -14.70 33.70 36.72
C ALA A 399 -15.22 35.07 37.18
N GLN A 400 -15.26 36.07 36.29
CA GLN A 400 -15.79 37.40 36.59
C GLN A 400 -17.29 37.36 36.95
N ARG A 401 -18.09 36.56 36.20
CA ARG A 401 -19.52 36.35 36.50
C ARG A 401 -19.74 35.72 37.88
N LYS A 402 -18.98 34.69 38.24
CA LYS A 402 -19.06 34.06 39.58
C LYS A 402 -18.72 35.05 40.69
N LEU A 403 -17.72 35.91 40.46
CA LEU A 403 -17.30 36.95 41.41
C LEU A 403 -18.37 38.03 41.60
N ASP A 404 -19.06 38.42 40.53
CA ASP A 404 -20.16 39.39 40.59
C ASP A 404 -21.45 38.80 41.23
N GLU A 405 -21.72 37.51 41.01
CA GLU A 405 -22.80 36.78 41.69
C GLU A 405 -22.55 36.63 43.19
N GLU A 406 -21.32 36.31 43.60
CA GLU A 406 -20.96 36.25 45.02
C GLU A 406 -21.07 37.62 45.71
N LYS A 407 -20.65 38.70 45.02
CA LYS A 407 -20.83 40.07 45.53
C LYS A 407 -22.31 40.42 45.74
N LYS A 408 -23.19 40.06 44.79
CA LYS A 408 -24.64 40.28 44.93
C LYS A 408 -25.24 39.48 46.08
N LYS A 409 -24.85 38.20 46.23
CA LYS A 409 -25.31 37.37 47.35
C LYS A 409 -24.86 37.94 48.69
N ALA A 410 -23.63 38.45 48.79
CA ALA A 410 -23.13 39.10 49.99
C ALA A 410 -23.88 40.41 50.33
N GLU A 411 -24.23 41.21 49.32
CA GLU A 411 -25.06 42.42 49.51
C GLU A 411 -26.50 42.10 49.96
N GLU A 412 -27.13 41.07 49.38
CA GLU A 412 -28.48 40.62 49.80
C GLU A 412 -28.48 40.05 51.20
N GLU A 413 -27.46 39.26 51.58
CA GLU A 413 -27.34 38.72 52.93
C GLU A 413 -27.09 39.83 53.96
N ALA A 414 -26.30 40.84 53.62
CA ALA A 414 -26.08 42.02 54.46
C ALA A 414 -27.37 42.85 54.64
N LYS A 415 -28.14 43.06 53.57
CA LYS A 415 -29.47 43.70 53.66
C LYS A 415 -30.43 42.91 54.53
N ARG A 416 -30.49 41.58 54.36
CA ARG A 416 -31.36 40.71 55.15
C ARG A 416 -31.01 40.74 56.65
N LYS A 417 -29.72 40.71 56.98
CA LYS A 417 -29.24 40.83 58.37
C LYS A 417 -29.58 42.20 58.96
N ALA A 418 -29.45 43.28 58.19
CA ALA A 418 -29.84 44.63 58.61
C ALA A 418 -31.35 44.76 58.85
N GLU A 419 -32.18 44.14 58.01
CA GLU A 419 -33.64 44.11 58.20
C GLU A 419 -34.07 43.25 59.40
N GLU A 420 -33.42 42.12 59.66
CA GLU A 420 -33.66 41.31 60.85
C GLU A 420 -33.27 42.05 62.13
N GLU A 421 -32.12 42.74 62.17
CA GLU A 421 -31.75 43.60 63.29
C GLU A 421 -32.75 44.75 63.50
N ALA A 422 -33.21 45.39 62.42
CA ALA A 422 -34.21 46.45 62.50
C ALA A 422 -35.55 45.94 63.04
N LYS A 423 -36.02 44.77 62.60
CA LYS A 423 -37.24 44.11 63.12
C LYS A 423 -37.08 43.67 64.58
N LYS A 424 -35.88 43.25 65.00
CA LYS A 424 -35.57 42.86 66.38
C LYS A 424 -35.57 44.08 67.31
N LYS A 425 -35.03 45.22 66.86
CA LYS A 425 -35.10 46.52 67.56
C LYS A 425 -36.54 47.06 67.64
N LEU A 426 -37.33 46.92 66.57
CA LEU A 426 -38.77 47.29 66.56
C LEU A 426 -39.62 46.44 67.51
N LYS A 427 -39.37 45.13 67.63
CA LYS A 427 -40.04 44.27 68.62
C LYS A 427 -39.64 44.57 70.07
N GLY A 428 -38.48 45.17 70.30
CA GLY A 428 -38.04 45.64 71.62
C GLY A 428 -38.71 46.94 72.07
N LEU A 429 -39.34 47.69 71.17
CA LEU A 429 -40.04 48.96 71.45
C LEU A 429 -41.51 48.80 71.86
N PHE A 430 -42.07 47.59 71.76
CA PHE A 430 -43.47 47.29 72.09
C PHE A 430 -43.62 46.25 73.22
N LYS A 431 -42.68 46.24 74.16
CA LYS A 431 -42.75 45.40 75.37
C LYS A 431 -42.72 46.23 76.64
#